data_AF-A0A968V8K6-F1
#
_entry.id   AF-A0A968V8K6-F1
#
_cell.length_a   1.000
_cell.length_b   1.000
_cell.length_c   1.000
_cell.angle_alpha   90.00
_cell.angle_beta   90.00
_cell.angle_gamma   90.00
#
_symmetry.space_group_name_H-M   'P 1'
#
loop_
_entity.id
_entity.type
_entity.pdbx_description
1 polymer ?
#
loop_
_entity_poly.entity_id
_entity_poly.type
_entity_poly.pdbx_seq_one_letter_code
_entity_poly.pdbx_strand_id
1 'polypeptide(L)' 'MTTIPETPFIQILEAADRLLLEDQEDLIRILQNRLRDRRRAELIKDVQEAQQEFALGQCQPVTPEQLMKELLG' A
#
# COMPACT_ATOMS: atom_id res chain seq x y z
N MET A 1 -25.84 16.57 -19.79
CA MET A 1 -24.86 16.90 -18.73
C MET A 1 -24.79 15.68 -17.82
N THR A 2 -23.72 14.89 -17.92
CA THR A 2 -23.49 13.73 -17.05
C THR A 2 -22.95 14.24 -15.71
N THR A 3 -23.72 14.07 -14.64
CA THR A 3 -23.26 14.34 -13.27
C THR A 3 -22.29 13.24 -12.85
N ILE A 4 -21.02 13.59 -12.71
CA ILE A 4 -20.03 12.69 -12.08
C ILE A 4 -20.47 12.54 -10.62
N PRO A 5 -20.68 11.31 -10.10
CA PRO A 5 -21.07 11.15 -8.71
C PRO A 5 -19.95 11.69 -7.82
N GLU A 6 -20.30 12.55 -6.87
CA GLU A 6 -19.35 13.03 -5.85
C GLU A 6 -18.85 11.82 -5.05
N THR A 7 -17.62 11.42 -5.31
CA THR A 7 -16.95 10.40 -4.50
C THR A 7 -16.24 11.08 -3.33
N PRO A 8 -16.00 10.36 -2.21
CA PRO A 8 -15.19 10.88 -1.11
C PRO A 8 -13.82 11.41 -1.57
N PHE A 9 -13.26 10.81 -2.62
CA PHE A 9 -12.01 11.25 -3.23
C PHE A 9 -12.13 12.67 -3.82
N ILE A 10 -13.17 12.92 -4.63
CA ILE A 10 -13.39 14.24 -5.24
C ILE A 10 -13.64 15.30 -4.17
N GLN A 11 -14.41 14.98 -3.12
CA GLN A 11 -14.66 15.91 -2.01
C GLN A 11 -13.38 16.27 -1.25
N ILE A 12 -12.50 15.30 -0.99
CA ILE A 12 -11.21 15.54 -0.34
C ILE A 12 -10.29 16.38 -1.22
N LEU A 13 -10.28 16.13 -2.53
CA LEU A 13 -9.49 16.91 -3.48
C LEU A 13 -9.93 18.38 -3.48
N GLU A 14 -11.23 18.63 -3.62
CA GLU A 14 -11.77 19.99 -3.58
C GLU A 14 -11.55 20.69 -2.23
N ALA A 15 -11.60 19.94 -1.13
CA ALA A 15 -11.31 20.48 0.20
C ALA A 15 -9.83 20.85 0.34
N ALA A 16 -8.92 20.02 -0.18
CA ALA A 16 -7.48 20.28 -0.17
C ALA A 16 -7.12 21.52 -1.00
N ASP A 17 -7.75 21.70 -2.17
CA ASP A 17 -7.52 22.86 -3.04
C ASP A 17 -7.91 24.20 -2.40
N ARG A 18 -8.81 24.17 -1.40
CA ARG A 18 -9.27 25.36 -0.66
C ARG A 18 -8.39 25.73 0.53
N LEU A 19 -7.42 24.89 0.89
CA LEU A 19 -6.49 25.17 1.97
C LEU A 19 -5.49 26.26 1.57
N LEU A 20 -4.92 26.95 2.56
CA LEU A 20 -3.76 27.82 2.34
C LEU A 20 -2.57 26.97 1.86
N LEU A 21 -1.65 27.60 1.12
CA LEU A 21 -0.51 26.88 0.55
C LEU A 21 0.31 26.14 1.63
N GLU A 22 0.53 26.77 2.80
CA GLU A 22 1.23 26.15 3.93
C GLU A 22 0.49 24.90 4.46
N ASP A 23 -0.84 24.97 4.56
CA ASP A 23 -1.68 23.87 5.03
C ASP A 23 -1.72 22.72 3.99
N GLN A 24 -1.66 23.04 2.69
CA GLN A 24 -1.54 22.05 1.63
C GLN A 24 -0.21 21.30 1.72
N GLU A 25 0.90 22.01 1.91
CA GLU A 25 2.23 21.42 2.09
C GLU A 25 2.28 20.51 3.32
N ASP A 26 1.68 20.94 4.44
CA ASP A 26 1.59 20.15 5.64
C ASP A 26 0.70 18.91 5.48
N LEU A 27 -0.44 19.04 4.79
CA LEU A 27 -1.31 17.91 4.46
C LEU A 27 -0.56 16.86 3.63
N ILE A 28 0.18 17.28 2.60
CA ILE A 28 0.99 16.38 1.77
C ILE A 28 2.02 15.64 2.63
N ARG A 29 2.76 16.36 3.47
CA ARG A 29 3.77 15.79 4.37
C ARG A 29 3.16 14.75 5.32
N ILE A 30 2.01 15.05 5.92
CA ILE A 30 1.32 14.13 6.84
C ILE A 30 0.86 12.87 6.09
N LEU A 31 0.25 13.02 4.91
CA LEU A 31 -0.25 11.88 4.13
C LEU A 31 0.89 10.97 3.66
N GLN A 32 2.01 11.54 3.21
CA GLN A 32 3.19 10.78 2.82
C GLN A 32 3.75 9.97 4.00
N ASN A 33 3.86 10.57 5.19
CA ASN A 33 4.32 9.86 6.39
C ASN A 33 3.38 8.71 6.75
N ARG A 34 2.06 8.96 6.79
CA ARG A 34 1.06 7.92 7.09
C ARG A 34 1.09 6.78 6.08
N LEU A 35 1.27 7.08 4.80
CA LEU A 35 1.37 6.06 3.75
C LEU A 35 2.63 5.20 3.93
N ARG A 36 3.77 5.82 4.25
CA ARG A 36 5.01 5.09 4.54
C ARG A 36 4.85 4.18 5.75
N ASP A 37 4.21 4.64 6.81
CA ASP A 37 4.01 3.86 8.03
C ASP A 37 3.09 2.66 7.80
N ARG A 38 2.00 2.84 7.03
CA ARG A 38 1.12 1.73 6.63
C ARG A 38 1.85 0.67 5.82
N ARG A 39 2.61 1.07 4.79
CA ARG A 39 3.40 0.14 3.98
C ARG A 39 4.44 -0.63 4.80
N ARG A 40 5.06 0.04 5.78
CA ARG A 40 5.98 -0.63 6.71
C ARG A 40 5.26 -1.66 7.58
N ALA A 41 4.06 -1.33 8.08
CA ALA A 41 3.27 -2.25 8.87
C ALA A 41 2.82 -3.47 8.04
N GLU A 42 2.40 -3.26 6.79
CA GLU A 42 2.08 -4.34 5.84
C GLU A 42 3.29 -5.24 5.61
N LEU A 43 4.46 -4.67 5.29
CA LEU A 43 5.67 -5.47 5.08
C LEU A 43 6.09 -6.27 6.33
N ILE A 44 5.97 -5.68 7.53
CA ILE A 44 6.28 -6.39 8.78
C ILE A 44 5.32 -7.57 8.96
N LYS A 45 4.03 -7.37 8.66
CA LYS A 45 3.03 -8.42 8.73
C LYS A 45 3.35 -9.55 7.74
N ASP A 46 3.64 -9.21 6.48
CA ASP A 46 3.99 -10.20 5.45
C ASP A 46 5.22 -11.02 5.84
N VAL A 47 6.25 -10.37 6.41
CA VAL A 47 7.45 -11.05 6.92
C VAL A 47 7.11 -11.99 8.07
N GLN A 48 6.25 -11.58 9.00
CA GLN A 48 5.83 -12.41 10.13
C GLN A 48 5.04 -13.63 9.66
N GLU A 49 4.11 -13.46 8.71
CA GLU A 49 3.33 -14.53 8.11
C GLU A 49 4.26 -15.54 7.41
N ALA A 50 5.20 -15.06 6.58
CA ALA A 50 6.17 -15.93 5.90
C ALA A 50 7.08 -16.70 6.88
N GLN A 51 7.54 -16.04 7.96
CA GLN A 51 8.34 -16.71 9.00
C GLN A 51 7.53 -17.78 9.73
N GLN A 52 6.25 -17.51 10.00
CA GLN A 52 5.36 -18.46 10.66
C GLN A 52 5.08 -19.68 9.75
N GLU A 53 4.79 -19.46 8.47
CA GLU A 53 4.60 -20.54 7.50
C GLU A 53 5.84 -21.44 7.40
N PHE A 54 7.03 -20.84 7.37
CA PHE A 54 8.28 -21.59 7.35
C PHE A 54 8.48 -22.41 8.63
N ALA A 55 8.25 -21.81 9.80
CA ALA A 55 8.37 -22.51 11.08
C ALA A 55 7.36 -23.66 11.23
N LEU A 56 6.17 -23.51 10.65
CA LEU A 56 5.13 -24.55 10.64
C LEU A 56 5.33 -25.60 9.53
N GLY A 57 6.37 -25.47 8.69
CA GLY A 57 6.62 -26.36 7.56
C GLY A 57 5.54 -26.29 6.47
N GLN A 58 4.82 -25.18 6.39
CA GLN A 58 3.76 -24.93 5.41
C GLN A 58 4.31 -24.46 4.05
N CYS A 59 5.61 -24.20 3.96
CA CYS A 59 6.27 -23.92 2.69
C CYS A 59 6.38 -25.18 1.81
N GLN A 60 6.07 -25.04 0.53
CA GLN A 60 6.30 -26.12 -0.43
C GLN A 60 7.75 -26.10 -0.92
N PRO A 61 8.49 -27.22 -0.86
CA PRO A 61 9.81 -27.30 -1.46
C PRO A 61 9.67 -27.27 -2.99
N VAL A 62 10.36 -26.35 -3.63
CA VAL A 62 10.44 -26.23 -5.09
C VAL A 62 11.89 -26.32 -5.55
N THR A 63 12.12 -26.90 -6.73
CA THR A 63 13.46 -26.88 -7.34
C THR A 63 13.75 -25.52 -7.95
N PRO A 64 15.02 -25.15 -8.17
CA PRO A 64 15.37 -23.91 -8.86
C PRO A 64 14.67 -23.75 -10.21
N GLU A 65 14.52 -24.83 -10.99
CA GLU A 65 13.84 -24.80 -12.30
C GLU A 65 12.34 -24.49 -12.17
N GLN A 66 11.68 -25.01 -11.13
CA GLN A 66 10.27 -24.74 -10.86
C GLN A 66 10.06 -23.29 -10.43
N LEU A 67 10.93 -22.77 -9.55
CA LEU A 67 10.89 -21.37 -9.11
C LEU A 67 11.12 -20.40 -10.28
N MET A 68 12.10 -20.70 -11.14
CA MET A 68 12.40 -19.88 -12.32
C MET A 68 11.21 -19.83 -13.30
N LYS A 69 10.44 -20.92 -13.41
CA LYS A 69 9.23 -20.96 -14.25
C LYS A 69 8.10 -20.08 -13.69
N GLU A 70 7.99 -19.95 -12.37
CA GLU A 70 6.99 -19.10 -11.71
C GLU A 70 7.31 -17.61 -11.81
N LEU A 71 8.60 -17.24 -11.66
CA LEU A 71 9.03 -15.84 -11.70
C LEU A 71 9.08 -15.22 -13.10
N LEU A 72 9.25 -16.05 -14.14
CA LEU A 72 9.42 -15.62 -15.52
C LEU A 72 8.24 -15.98 -16.44
N GLY A 73 7.21 -16.63 -15.90
CA GLY A 73 5.99 -17.02 -16.60
C GLY A 73 4.89 -15.97 -16.49
#